data_AF-A0A5D4SNQ0-F1
#
_entry.id   AF-A0A5D4SNQ0-F1
#
_cell.length_a   1.000
_cell.length_b   1.000
_cell.length_c   1.000
_cell.angle_alpha   90.00
_cell.angle_beta   90.00
_cell.angle_gamma   90.00
#
_symmetry.space_group_name_H-M   'P 1'
#
loop_
_entity.id
_entity.type
_entity.pdbx_description
1 polymer ?
#
loop_
_entity_poly.entity_id
_entity_poly.type
_entity_poly.pdbx_seq_one_letter_code
_entity_poly.pdbx_strand_id
1 'polypeptide(L)'
;MLSLVNLITIIYIILLFRKKYPISLSMYWIVIFYAIYVFVPYIRHQTSILSGISDSLVSSIAAYSLVGLLSFILTNSLFLFKWSRLERVNLIKQTEISHINVKKLLTLFVIVSLILLVLSVGITGILSVFQSGSRNLWLHQTNDTILATFAELSSFYVGVLASVLVLSASKNIDKKKSIIIFIFILLSASILVFARRHVIYPLFAVIFYKLSKTVNKLKIFIVGICAFPLFFISMFFMGYFRTFGLHEFNVASVLSYLKNGKFMDIFISNTDFAASYKYLAAQINHEDIFVGPLGYFKLLFTFIPRSIWSDKPQYISVEVLSKLEPLKVSEGFSAASGYIGEAHAALGIGGIVIISSIWGLLCGILDKKYHYILNRRKNIQVLGGKPFGFTLFEFYYLYTAMLLITESHRGDFGAASIHFVLEIVLIGLIIKFSSKRLTLKNEISNHRTIYSK
;
A
#
# COMPACT_ATOMS: atom_id res chain seq x y z
N MET A 1 28.28 -6.08 3.81
CA MET A 1 26.96 -6.71 3.52
C MET A 1 25.97 -5.75 2.88
N LEU A 2 25.71 -4.55 3.45
CA LEU A 2 24.75 -3.59 2.88
C LEU A 2 24.97 -3.25 1.40
N SER A 3 26.22 -3.04 0.98
CA SER A 3 26.57 -2.77 -0.42
C SER A 3 26.21 -3.93 -1.36
N LEU A 4 26.28 -5.17 -0.89
CA LEU A 4 25.89 -6.35 -1.66
C LEU A 4 24.36 -6.40 -1.84
N VAL A 5 23.61 -6.16 -0.77
CA VAL A 5 22.13 -6.03 -0.84
C VAL A 5 21.74 -4.93 -1.82
N ASN A 6 22.40 -3.77 -1.74
CA ASN A 6 22.18 -2.66 -2.67
C ASN A 6 22.42 -3.08 -4.13
N LEU A 7 23.57 -3.69 -4.42
CA LEU A 7 23.94 -4.15 -5.75
C LEU A 7 22.92 -5.15 -6.32
N ILE A 8 22.57 -6.19 -5.55
CA ILE A 8 21.59 -7.21 -5.97
C ILE A 8 20.22 -6.56 -6.22
N THR A 9 19.81 -5.65 -5.35
CA THR A 9 18.53 -4.95 -5.48
C THR A 9 18.48 -4.11 -6.75
N ILE A 10 19.52 -3.33 -7.04
CA ILE A 10 19.62 -2.52 -8.26
C ILE A 10 19.64 -3.40 -9.50
N ILE A 11 20.45 -4.46 -9.52
CA ILE A 11 20.50 -5.42 -10.63
C ILE A 11 19.10 -5.99 -10.87
N TYR A 12 18.40 -6.41 -9.82
CA TYR A 12 17.08 -6.99 -9.95
C TYR A 12 16.02 -5.98 -10.45
N ILE A 13 16.06 -4.74 -9.97
CA ILE A 13 15.27 -3.63 -10.51
C ILE A 13 15.52 -3.46 -12.01
N ILE A 14 16.79 -3.43 -12.44
CA ILE A 14 17.14 -3.29 -13.85
C ILE A 14 16.58 -4.47 -14.66
N LEU A 15 16.71 -5.70 -14.17
CA LEU A 15 16.15 -6.89 -14.82
C LEU A 15 14.62 -6.80 -14.98
N LEU A 16 13.91 -6.38 -13.94
CA LEU A 16 12.47 -6.15 -14.01
C LEU A 16 12.12 -5.03 -15.01
N PHE A 17 12.92 -3.96 -15.04
CA PHE A 17 12.73 -2.80 -15.92
C PHE A 17 13.03 -3.11 -17.41
N ARG A 18 13.80 -4.17 -17.69
CA ARG A 18 14.04 -4.60 -19.08
C ARG A 18 12.77 -5.13 -19.76
N LYS A 19 11.77 -5.58 -19.01
CA LYS A 19 10.50 -6.09 -19.55
C LYS A 19 9.70 -5.02 -20.32
N LYS A 20 8.79 -5.50 -21.17
CA LYS A 20 7.88 -4.66 -22.00
C LYS A 20 6.96 -3.76 -21.18
N TYR A 21 6.57 -4.22 -19.99
CA TYR A 21 5.75 -3.49 -19.03
C TYR A 21 6.49 -3.47 -17.69
N PRO A 22 7.33 -2.45 -17.44
CA PRO A 22 8.36 -2.54 -16.41
C PRO A 22 7.84 -2.32 -14.98
N ILE A 23 6.68 -1.65 -14.80
CA ILE A 23 6.08 -1.46 -13.47
C ILE A 23 5.11 -2.61 -13.16
N SER A 24 5.45 -3.32 -12.10
CA SER A 24 4.85 -4.58 -11.66
C SER A 24 4.84 -4.65 -10.12
N LEU A 25 4.11 -5.59 -9.51
CA LEU A 25 4.12 -5.78 -8.06
C LEU A 25 5.51 -6.19 -7.59
N SER A 26 6.22 -7.02 -8.35
CA SER A 26 7.59 -7.41 -8.01
C SER A 26 8.51 -6.19 -7.95
N MET A 27 8.37 -5.24 -8.89
CA MET A 27 9.13 -3.98 -8.87
C MET A 27 8.76 -3.13 -7.67
N TYR A 28 7.46 -3.02 -7.35
CA TYR A 28 7.00 -2.25 -6.19
C TYR A 28 7.51 -2.81 -4.87
N TRP A 29 7.40 -4.14 -4.70
CA TRP A 29 7.93 -4.86 -3.54
C TRP A 29 9.40 -4.55 -3.33
N ILE A 30 10.20 -4.62 -4.39
CA ILE A 30 11.64 -4.37 -4.34
C ILE A 30 11.95 -2.90 -4.05
N VAL A 31 11.15 -1.95 -4.55
CA VAL A 31 11.33 -0.52 -4.24
C VAL A 31 11.03 -0.22 -2.76
N ILE A 32 9.97 -0.81 -2.19
CA ILE A 32 9.68 -0.65 -0.75
C ILE A 32 10.74 -1.34 0.10
N PHE A 33 11.17 -2.54 -0.29
CA PHE A 33 12.31 -3.24 0.31
C PHE A 33 13.57 -2.36 0.29
N TYR A 34 13.89 -1.76 -0.86
CA TYR A 34 15.03 -0.86 -1.00
C TYR A 34 14.90 0.35 -0.06
N ALA A 35 13.72 0.97 0.01
CA ALA A 35 13.48 2.14 0.85
C ALA A 35 13.82 1.85 2.32
N ILE A 36 13.42 0.68 2.85
CA ILE A 36 13.59 0.34 4.27
C ILE A 36 14.97 -0.28 4.54
N TYR A 37 15.40 -1.26 3.75
CA TYR A 37 16.57 -2.08 4.08
C TYR A 37 17.87 -1.62 3.40
N VAL A 38 17.80 -0.64 2.49
CA VAL A 38 18.96 -0.07 1.80
C VAL A 38 19.05 1.43 2.01
N PHE A 39 18.03 2.19 1.63
CA PHE A 39 18.07 3.65 1.69
C PHE A 39 18.13 4.19 3.12
N VAL A 40 17.24 3.74 4.01
CA VAL A 40 17.23 4.15 5.44
C VAL A 40 18.58 3.95 6.12
N PRO A 41 19.26 2.78 6.04
CA PRO A 41 20.58 2.64 6.65
C PRO A 41 21.65 3.55 6.04
N TYR A 42 21.60 3.88 4.74
CA TYR A 42 22.57 4.82 4.14
C TYR A 42 22.43 6.25 4.69
N ILE A 43 21.21 6.67 5.04
CA ILE A 43 20.94 8.01 5.57
C ILE A 43 20.86 8.06 7.10
N ARG A 44 21.17 6.96 7.80
CA ARG A 44 20.98 6.86 9.26
C ARG A 44 21.68 7.96 10.05
N HIS A 45 22.89 8.32 9.62
CA HIS A 45 23.73 9.36 10.27
C HIS A 45 23.20 10.78 10.05
N GLN A 46 22.24 10.96 9.15
CA GLN A 46 21.61 12.24 8.86
C GLN A 46 20.33 12.46 9.67
N THR A 47 19.93 11.51 10.51
CA THR A 47 18.71 11.62 11.32
C THR A 47 18.94 11.29 12.78
N SER A 48 18.32 12.07 13.66
CA SER A 48 18.45 11.92 15.12
C SER A 48 17.86 10.61 15.63
N ILE A 49 16.86 10.06 14.91
CA ILE A 49 16.15 8.84 15.27
C ILE A 49 16.99 7.58 15.05
N LEU A 50 17.91 7.60 14.07
CA LEU A 50 18.64 6.43 13.59
C LEU A 50 20.16 6.51 13.83
N SER A 51 20.69 7.68 14.20
CA SER A 51 22.13 7.90 14.41
C SER A 51 22.75 6.98 15.47
N GLY A 52 21.95 6.49 16.42
CA GLY A 52 22.39 5.53 17.44
C GLY A 52 22.56 4.09 16.96
N ILE A 53 22.23 3.75 15.70
CA ILE A 53 22.34 2.39 15.18
C ILE A 53 23.78 2.13 14.70
N SER A 54 24.47 1.20 15.37
CA SER A 54 25.85 0.82 15.08
C SER A 54 26.03 0.13 13.72
N ASP A 55 27.25 0.18 13.20
CA ASP A 55 27.62 -0.47 11.93
C ASP A 55 27.50 -1.99 11.99
N SER A 56 27.73 -2.60 13.17
CA SER A 56 27.54 -4.03 13.40
C SER A 56 26.08 -4.46 13.26
N LEU A 57 25.14 -3.68 13.82
CA LEU A 57 23.71 -3.91 13.67
C LEU A 57 23.27 -3.72 12.22
N VAL A 58 23.79 -2.70 11.53
CA VAL A 58 23.52 -2.50 10.09
C VAL A 58 24.00 -3.69 9.26
N SER A 59 25.17 -4.23 9.56
CA SER A 59 25.68 -5.43 8.87
C SER A 59 24.80 -6.65 9.13
N SER A 60 24.34 -6.83 10.38
CA SER A 60 23.46 -7.94 10.78
C SER A 60 22.09 -7.86 10.10
N ILE A 61 21.46 -6.68 10.10
CA ILE A 61 20.20 -6.44 9.38
C ILE A 61 20.40 -6.69 7.88
N ALA A 62 21.52 -6.25 7.30
CA ALA A 62 21.81 -6.49 5.89
C ALA A 62 21.94 -7.99 5.57
N ALA A 63 22.45 -8.82 6.49
CA ALA A 63 22.50 -10.27 6.32
C ALA A 63 21.09 -10.89 6.29
N TYR A 64 20.22 -10.55 7.24
CA TYR A 64 18.81 -10.99 7.23
C TYR A 64 18.07 -10.51 5.97
N SER A 65 18.31 -9.26 5.58
CA SER A 65 17.75 -8.65 4.37
C SER A 65 18.23 -9.36 3.10
N LEU A 66 19.48 -9.80 3.05
CA LEU A 66 20.01 -10.57 1.94
C LEU A 66 19.30 -11.92 1.80
N VAL A 67 19.09 -12.64 2.92
CA VAL A 67 18.35 -13.92 2.93
C VAL A 67 16.93 -13.73 2.39
N GLY A 68 16.22 -12.72 2.89
CA GLY A 68 14.87 -12.39 2.41
C GLY A 68 14.85 -12.02 0.93
N LEU A 69 15.78 -11.16 0.48
CA LEU A 69 15.88 -10.74 -0.91
C LEU A 69 16.16 -11.90 -1.86
N LEU A 70 17.12 -12.77 -1.52
CA LEU A 70 17.46 -13.93 -2.35
C LEU A 70 16.29 -14.93 -2.43
N SER A 71 15.61 -15.18 -1.31
CA SER A 71 14.44 -16.06 -1.26
C SER A 71 13.30 -15.53 -2.13
N PHE A 72 13.04 -14.22 -2.06
CA PHE A 72 12.07 -13.53 -2.92
C PHE A 72 12.48 -13.63 -4.40
N ILE A 73 13.72 -13.29 -4.75
CA ILE A 73 14.21 -13.29 -6.14
C ILE A 73 14.13 -14.70 -6.73
N LEU A 74 14.55 -15.72 -5.99
CA LEU A 74 14.56 -17.11 -6.44
C LEU A 74 13.14 -17.57 -6.78
N THR A 75 12.19 -17.37 -5.88
CA THR A 75 10.79 -17.78 -6.07
C THR A 75 10.04 -16.93 -7.10
N ASN A 76 10.29 -15.62 -7.14
CA ASN A 76 9.74 -14.74 -8.18
C ASN A 76 10.25 -15.14 -9.57
N SER A 77 11.55 -15.42 -9.69
CA SER A 77 12.18 -15.85 -10.93
C SER A 77 11.61 -17.16 -11.46
N LEU A 78 11.28 -18.13 -10.60
CA LEU A 78 10.63 -19.37 -11.02
C LEU A 78 9.34 -19.11 -11.83
N PHE A 79 8.53 -18.13 -11.42
CA PHE A 79 7.30 -17.78 -12.15
C PHE A 79 7.54 -16.91 -13.38
N LEU A 80 8.57 -16.07 -13.34
CA LEU A 80 8.99 -15.27 -14.48
C LEU A 80 9.53 -16.15 -15.62
N PHE A 81 10.24 -17.24 -15.31
CA PHE A 81 10.94 -18.04 -16.32
C PHE A 81 10.25 -19.37 -16.70
N LYS A 82 9.51 -20.06 -15.82
CA LYS A 82 9.17 -21.49 -16.06
C LYS A 82 7.69 -21.86 -16.24
N TRP A 83 6.72 -20.95 -16.11
CA TRP A 83 5.30 -21.38 -16.04
C TRP A 83 4.47 -21.17 -17.32
N SER A 84 4.74 -21.91 -18.41
CA SER A 84 3.92 -21.93 -19.64
C SER A 84 2.51 -22.50 -19.44
N ARG A 85 2.23 -23.16 -18.31
CA ARG A 85 0.94 -23.85 -18.04
C ARG A 85 -0.23 -22.94 -17.65
N LEU A 86 0.01 -21.69 -17.26
CA LEU A 86 -1.05 -20.75 -16.81
C LEU A 86 -1.89 -20.20 -17.98
N GLU A 87 -1.43 -20.37 -19.22
CA GLU A 87 -2.21 -20.03 -20.42
C GLU A 87 -3.50 -20.85 -20.54
N ARG A 88 -3.64 -21.97 -19.79
CA ARG A 88 -4.84 -22.82 -19.77
C ARG A 88 -5.86 -22.44 -18.70
N VAL A 89 -5.54 -21.54 -17.77
CA VAL A 89 -6.54 -21.09 -16.78
C VAL A 89 -7.55 -20.21 -17.51
N ASN A 90 -8.85 -20.37 -17.22
CA ASN A 90 -9.97 -19.58 -17.74
C ASN A 90 -9.87 -18.09 -17.34
N LEU A 91 -8.83 -17.41 -17.84
CA LEU A 91 -8.46 -16.01 -17.59
C LEU A 91 -9.41 -15.00 -18.27
N ILE A 92 -10.40 -15.52 -19.00
CA ILE A 92 -11.28 -14.82 -19.93
C ILE A 92 -12.46 -14.14 -19.23
N LYS A 93 -12.83 -14.57 -18.01
CA LYS A 93 -13.94 -13.94 -17.28
C LYS A 93 -13.42 -12.78 -16.42
N GLN A 94 -13.37 -11.59 -17.02
CA GLN A 94 -13.09 -10.34 -16.30
C GLN A 94 -14.38 -9.56 -16.09
N THR A 95 -14.55 -8.97 -14.90
CA THR A 95 -15.63 -8.02 -14.63
C THR A 95 -15.10 -6.62 -14.86
N GLU A 96 -15.61 -5.93 -15.88
CA GLU A 96 -15.35 -4.51 -16.10
C GLU A 96 -16.10 -3.67 -15.06
N ILE A 97 -15.41 -2.68 -14.50
CA ILE A 97 -15.96 -1.76 -13.52
C ILE A 97 -16.63 -0.61 -14.27
N SER A 98 -17.95 -0.47 -14.07
CA SER A 98 -18.75 0.60 -14.69
C SER A 98 -18.52 1.94 -13.99
N HIS A 99 -18.07 2.95 -14.76
CA HIS A 99 -17.87 4.33 -14.28
C HIS A 99 -19.12 4.92 -13.62
N ILE A 100 -20.29 4.70 -14.22
CA ILE A 100 -21.58 5.21 -13.70
C ILE A 100 -21.88 4.61 -12.33
N ASN A 101 -21.60 3.31 -12.14
CA ASN A 101 -21.90 2.62 -10.89
C ASN A 101 -20.91 3.03 -9.80
N VAL A 102 -19.63 3.20 -10.15
CA VAL A 102 -18.62 3.78 -9.24
C VAL A 102 -19.00 5.19 -8.83
N LYS A 103 -19.51 6.03 -9.76
CA LYS A 103 -19.99 7.38 -9.42
C LYS A 103 -21.11 7.35 -8.39
N LYS A 104 -22.11 6.47 -8.58
CA LYS A 104 -23.23 6.30 -7.63
C LYS A 104 -22.73 5.83 -6.25
N LEU A 105 -21.84 4.84 -6.23
CA LEU A 105 -21.23 4.33 -5.00
C LEU A 105 -20.40 5.41 -4.30
N LEU A 106 -19.60 6.17 -5.04
CA LEU A 106 -18.82 7.28 -4.48
C LEU A 106 -19.72 8.31 -3.84
N THR A 107 -20.80 8.74 -4.51
CA THR A 107 -21.76 9.68 -3.94
C THR A 107 -22.39 9.14 -2.66
N LEU A 108 -22.80 7.86 -2.65
CA LEU A 108 -23.33 7.21 -1.45
C LEU A 108 -22.31 7.23 -0.29
N PHE A 109 -21.07 6.81 -0.53
CA PHE A 109 -20.04 6.75 0.50
C PHE A 109 -19.59 8.13 0.97
N VAL A 110 -19.62 9.17 0.12
CA VAL A 110 -19.39 10.55 0.54
C VAL A 110 -20.48 11.00 1.52
N ILE A 111 -21.75 10.74 1.21
CA ILE A 111 -22.86 11.09 2.11
C ILE A 111 -22.74 10.32 3.43
N VAL A 112 -22.50 9.01 3.37
CA VAL A 112 -22.33 8.17 4.57
C VAL A 112 -21.13 8.63 5.41
N SER A 113 -19.99 8.93 4.78
CA SER A 113 -18.80 9.41 5.46
C SER A 113 -19.04 10.76 6.14
N LEU A 114 -19.75 11.69 5.50
CA LEU A 114 -20.14 12.97 6.13
C LEU A 114 -21.08 12.78 7.32
N ILE A 115 -22.10 11.93 7.18
CA ILE A 115 -23.03 11.62 8.29
C ILE A 115 -22.27 11.01 9.46
N LEU A 116 -21.44 9.99 9.21
CA LEU A 116 -20.67 9.32 10.26
C LEU A 116 -19.65 10.26 10.90
N LEU A 117 -19.01 11.15 10.14
CA LEU A 117 -18.09 12.15 10.67
C LEU A 117 -18.82 13.14 11.59
N VAL A 118 -19.98 13.64 11.18
CA VAL A 118 -20.79 14.55 12.03
C VAL A 118 -21.29 13.82 13.28
N LEU A 119 -21.71 12.56 13.17
CA LEU A 119 -22.20 11.79 14.31
C LEU A 119 -21.09 11.39 15.30
N SER A 120 -19.87 11.14 14.81
CA SER A 120 -18.74 10.72 15.66
C SER A 120 -18.08 11.90 16.37
N VAL A 121 -18.01 13.06 15.71
CA VAL A 121 -17.13 14.16 16.13
C VAL A 121 -17.89 15.48 16.31
N GLY A 122 -19.09 15.61 15.73
CA GLY A 122 -19.85 16.84 15.73
C GLY A 122 -19.27 17.91 14.80
N ILE A 123 -20.05 18.96 14.54
CA ILE A 123 -19.63 20.10 13.71
C ILE A 123 -18.48 20.86 14.40
N THR A 124 -18.55 20.99 15.72
CA THR A 124 -17.51 21.64 16.55
C THR A 124 -16.19 20.88 16.48
N GLY A 125 -16.22 19.55 16.54
CA GLY A 125 -15.02 18.74 16.39
C GLY A 125 -14.42 18.84 14.98
N ILE A 126 -15.25 18.86 13.92
CA ILE A 126 -14.76 19.11 12.55
C ILE A 126 -14.04 20.46 12.47
N LEU A 127 -14.62 21.54 13.03
CA LEU A 127 -13.97 22.85 13.07
C LEU A 127 -12.64 22.80 13.85
N SER A 128 -12.59 22.05 14.95
CA SER A 128 -11.36 21.87 15.73
C SER A 128 -10.25 21.16 14.93
N VAL A 129 -10.58 20.29 13.97
CA VAL A 129 -9.58 19.67 13.08
C VAL A 129 -8.91 20.72 12.19
N PHE A 130 -9.68 21.69 11.69
CA PHE A 130 -9.11 22.80 10.90
C PHE A 130 -8.25 23.73 11.76
N GLN A 131 -8.56 23.89 13.04
CA GLN A 131 -7.85 24.79 13.96
C GLN A 131 -6.62 24.15 14.60
N SER A 132 -6.72 22.90 15.04
CA SER A 132 -5.73 22.23 15.91
C SER A 132 -5.19 20.91 15.35
N GLY A 133 -5.63 20.52 14.14
CA GLY A 133 -5.18 19.31 13.46
C GLY A 133 -6.02 18.08 13.81
N SER A 134 -5.96 17.08 12.93
CA SER A 134 -6.76 15.86 13.06
C SER A 134 -6.20 14.87 14.10
N ARG A 135 -4.91 14.97 14.49
CA ARG A 135 -4.25 14.02 15.39
C ARG A 135 -4.92 13.92 16.76
N ASN A 136 -5.11 15.04 17.45
CA ASN A 136 -5.61 15.03 18.82
C ASN A 136 -7.02 14.46 18.91
N LEU A 137 -7.84 14.79 17.91
CA LEU A 137 -9.22 14.34 17.81
C LEU A 137 -9.33 12.83 17.58
N TRP A 138 -8.57 12.29 16.63
CA TRP A 138 -8.61 10.86 16.31
C TRP A 138 -7.94 9.98 17.37
N LEU A 139 -6.87 10.45 18.02
CA LEU A 139 -6.16 9.65 19.02
C LEU A 139 -6.77 9.72 20.43
N HIS A 140 -7.33 10.87 20.84
CA HIS A 140 -7.75 11.07 22.23
C HIS A 140 -9.26 11.16 22.44
N GLN A 141 -10.01 11.67 21.45
CA GLN A 141 -11.44 11.94 21.65
C GLN A 141 -12.37 10.85 21.08
N THR A 142 -11.89 10.01 20.16
CA THR A 142 -12.75 9.11 19.37
C THR A 142 -12.36 7.63 19.44
N ASN A 143 -11.25 7.31 20.11
CA ASN A 143 -10.54 6.02 20.01
C ASN A 143 -11.37 4.79 20.43
N ASP A 144 -12.49 4.99 21.14
CA ASP A 144 -13.30 3.90 21.71
C ASP A 144 -14.71 3.76 21.10
N THR A 145 -15.07 4.55 20.08
CA THR A 145 -16.43 4.50 19.53
C THR A 145 -16.51 3.73 18.21
N ILE A 146 -17.47 2.80 18.14
CA ILE A 146 -17.79 2.04 16.92
C ILE A 146 -18.09 2.99 15.73
N LEU A 147 -18.74 4.12 16.01
CA LEU A 147 -19.05 5.14 15.00
C LEU A 147 -17.79 5.76 14.39
N ALA A 148 -16.77 6.07 15.20
CA ALA A 148 -15.50 6.58 14.70
C ALA A 148 -14.77 5.57 13.82
N THR A 149 -14.80 4.27 14.19
CA THR A 149 -14.25 3.20 13.34
C THR A 149 -14.93 3.15 11.97
N PHE A 150 -16.27 3.24 11.93
CA PHE A 150 -17.00 3.29 10.66
C PHE A 150 -16.78 4.60 9.90
N ALA A 151 -16.60 5.73 10.59
CA ALA A 151 -16.27 7.00 9.97
C ALA A 151 -14.90 6.95 9.26
N GLU A 152 -13.89 6.36 9.91
CA GLU A 152 -12.57 6.14 9.30
C GLU A 152 -12.69 5.20 8.09
N LEU A 153 -13.33 4.04 8.26
CA LEU A 153 -13.51 3.04 7.19
C LEU A 153 -14.23 3.63 5.97
N SER A 154 -15.31 4.38 6.19
CA SER A 154 -16.06 5.03 5.11
C SER A 154 -15.24 6.11 4.40
N SER A 155 -14.42 6.85 5.13
CA SER A 155 -13.49 7.85 4.56
C SER A 155 -12.44 7.18 3.69
N PHE A 156 -11.95 6.00 4.09
CA PHE A 156 -11.05 5.20 3.27
C PHE A 156 -11.71 4.77 1.96
N TYR A 157 -12.96 4.29 2.02
CA TYR A 157 -13.73 3.93 0.83
C TYR A 157 -13.92 5.09 -0.13
N VAL A 158 -14.16 6.31 0.36
CA VAL A 158 -14.26 7.50 -0.49
C VAL A 158 -12.96 7.70 -1.28
N GLY A 159 -11.79 7.63 -0.62
CA GLY A 159 -10.50 7.75 -1.29
C GLY A 159 -10.28 6.66 -2.36
N VAL A 160 -10.58 5.40 -2.00
CA VAL A 160 -10.47 4.26 -2.92
C VAL A 160 -11.39 4.43 -4.13
N LEU A 161 -12.68 4.68 -3.91
CA LEU A 161 -13.66 4.85 -4.98
C LEU A 161 -13.36 6.05 -5.87
N ALA A 162 -12.80 7.13 -5.32
CA ALA A 162 -12.37 8.28 -6.10
C ALA A 162 -11.21 7.91 -7.07
N SER A 163 -10.26 7.09 -6.64
CA SER A 163 -9.23 6.56 -7.56
C SER A 163 -9.86 5.68 -8.65
N VAL A 164 -10.80 4.80 -8.28
CA VAL A 164 -11.47 3.89 -9.21
C VAL A 164 -12.34 4.68 -10.21
N LEU A 165 -12.91 5.81 -9.81
CA LEU A 165 -13.65 6.72 -10.69
C LEU A 165 -12.74 7.27 -11.80
N VAL A 166 -11.53 7.70 -11.45
CA VAL A 166 -10.52 8.15 -12.43
C VAL A 166 -10.11 7.01 -13.36
N LEU A 167 -9.95 5.80 -12.83
CA LEU A 167 -9.45 4.64 -13.57
C LEU A 167 -10.49 4.01 -14.50
N SER A 168 -11.77 4.08 -14.14
CA SER A 168 -12.90 3.55 -14.92
C SER A 168 -13.42 4.51 -15.99
N ALA A 169 -13.02 5.79 -15.98
CA ALA A 169 -13.48 6.78 -16.96
C ALA A 169 -12.93 6.50 -18.38
N SER A 170 -13.83 6.27 -19.34
CA SER A 170 -13.48 6.02 -20.75
C SER A 170 -13.46 7.29 -21.61
N LYS A 171 -14.39 8.23 -21.38
CA LYS A 171 -14.48 9.49 -22.13
C LYS A 171 -13.55 10.56 -21.54
N ASN A 172 -12.97 11.41 -22.39
CA ASN A 172 -12.08 12.49 -21.95
C ASN A 172 -12.75 13.49 -20.99
N ILE A 173 -14.03 13.81 -21.22
CA ILE A 173 -14.80 14.72 -20.36
C ILE A 173 -14.98 14.11 -18.96
N ASP A 174 -15.40 12.85 -18.89
CA ASP A 174 -15.59 12.13 -17.63
C ASP A 174 -14.27 11.98 -16.88
N LYS A 175 -13.17 11.75 -17.61
CA LYS A 175 -11.83 11.66 -17.05
C LYS A 175 -11.38 12.97 -16.41
N LYS A 176 -11.58 14.11 -17.08
CA LYS A 176 -11.26 15.44 -16.52
C LYS A 176 -12.07 15.69 -15.24
N LYS A 177 -13.39 15.46 -15.29
CA LYS A 177 -14.27 15.62 -14.11
C LYS A 177 -13.84 14.70 -12.95
N SER A 178 -13.53 13.44 -13.25
CA SER A 178 -13.11 12.47 -12.23
C SER A 178 -11.79 12.86 -11.58
N ILE A 179 -10.84 13.44 -12.34
CA ILE A 179 -9.58 13.94 -11.80
C ILE A 179 -9.81 15.12 -10.84
N ILE A 180 -10.69 16.06 -11.20
CA ILE A 180 -11.01 17.20 -10.33
C ILE A 180 -11.64 16.71 -9.03
N ILE A 181 -12.63 15.80 -9.10
CA ILE A 181 -13.26 15.18 -7.92
C ILE A 181 -12.21 14.45 -7.07
N PHE A 182 -11.31 13.71 -7.70
CA PHE A 182 -10.25 12.97 -7.01
C PHE A 182 -9.29 13.91 -6.27
N ILE A 183 -8.83 14.99 -6.90
CA ILE A 183 -7.96 15.99 -6.25
C ILE A 183 -8.68 16.64 -5.07
N PHE A 184 -9.93 17.03 -5.23
CA PHE A 184 -10.72 17.60 -4.14
C PHE A 184 -10.81 16.64 -2.95
N ILE A 185 -11.14 15.36 -3.20
CA ILE A 185 -11.21 14.33 -2.15
C ILE A 185 -9.85 14.14 -1.46
N LEU A 186 -8.75 14.09 -2.21
CA LEU A 186 -7.42 13.96 -1.61
C LEU A 186 -7.06 15.15 -0.72
N LEU A 187 -7.38 16.38 -1.15
CA LEU A 187 -7.15 17.58 -0.34
C LEU A 187 -8.00 17.55 0.94
N SER A 188 -9.29 17.25 0.84
CA SER A 188 -10.16 17.11 2.01
C SER A 188 -9.67 16.02 2.96
N ALA A 189 -9.30 14.85 2.44
CA ALA A 189 -8.79 13.74 3.25
C ALA A 189 -7.45 14.08 3.93
N SER A 190 -6.59 14.87 3.29
CA SER A 190 -5.29 15.29 3.87
C SER A 190 -5.43 16.19 5.09
N ILE A 191 -6.58 16.85 5.26
CA ILE A 191 -6.90 17.71 6.41
C ILE A 191 -7.71 16.92 7.44
N LEU A 192 -8.78 16.26 7.00
CA LEU A 192 -9.79 15.67 7.89
C LEU A 192 -9.35 14.35 8.53
N VAL A 193 -8.50 13.58 7.85
CA VAL A 193 -8.19 12.20 8.25
C VAL A 193 -6.78 12.10 8.80
N PHE A 194 -6.61 11.26 9.84
CA PHE A 194 -5.34 11.06 10.51
C PHE A 194 -4.35 10.17 9.72
N ALA A 195 -4.86 9.15 9.02
CA ALA A 195 -4.02 8.09 8.45
C ALA A 195 -3.66 8.33 6.98
N ARG A 196 -2.35 8.29 6.67
CA ARG A 196 -1.77 8.48 5.33
C ARG A 196 -2.35 7.59 4.23
N ARG A 197 -2.82 6.39 4.58
CA ARG A 197 -3.41 5.42 3.66
C ARG A 197 -4.60 5.99 2.88
N HIS A 198 -5.32 6.96 3.45
CA HIS A 198 -6.47 7.61 2.82
C HIS A 198 -6.10 8.50 1.62
N VAL A 199 -4.86 9.00 1.58
CA VAL A 199 -4.38 9.92 0.55
C VAL A 199 -3.38 9.22 -0.37
N ILE A 200 -2.35 8.61 0.23
CA ILE A 200 -1.20 8.07 -0.50
C ILE A 200 -1.59 6.83 -1.33
N TYR A 201 -2.40 5.91 -0.78
CA TYR A 201 -2.70 4.66 -1.48
C TYR A 201 -3.58 4.88 -2.71
N PRO A 202 -4.67 5.68 -2.67
CA PRO A 202 -5.42 6.03 -3.86
C PRO A 202 -4.58 6.76 -4.92
N LEU A 203 -3.72 7.69 -4.50
CA LEU A 203 -2.84 8.45 -5.40
C LEU A 203 -1.85 7.51 -6.12
N PHE A 204 -1.16 6.67 -5.36
CA PHE A 204 -0.21 5.71 -5.91
C PHE A 204 -0.90 4.65 -6.77
N ALA A 205 -2.11 4.22 -6.45
CA ALA A 205 -2.88 3.31 -7.31
C ALA A 205 -3.10 3.90 -8.72
N VAL A 206 -3.45 5.19 -8.82
CA VAL A 206 -3.63 5.88 -10.11
C VAL A 206 -2.31 5.99 -10.87
N ILE A 207 -1.23 6.39 -10.19
CA ILE A 207 0.10 6.55 -10.80
C ILE A 207 0.61 5.19 -11.29
N PHE A 208 0.61 4.19 -10.40
CA PHE A 208 1.06 2.84 -10.67
C PHE A 208 0.31 2.24 -11.87
N TYR A 209 -1.01 2.36 -11.91
CA TYR A 209 -1.80 1.86 -13.04
C TYR A 209 -1.39 2.51 -14.37
N LYS A 210 -1.30 3.85 -14.40
CA LYS A 210 -0.92 4.58 -15.62
C LYS A 210 0.48 4.20 -16.10
N LEU A 211 1.43 4.08 -15.18
CA LEU A 211 2.81 3.75 -15.53
C LEU A 211 2.97 2.27 -15.92
N SER A 212 2.25 1.35 -15.29
CA SER A 212 2.28 -0.08 -15.63
C SER A 212 1.83 -0.40 -17.05
N LYS A 213 1.03 0.49 -17.67
CA LYS A 213 0.59 0.38 -19.07
C LYS A 213 1.49 1.12 -20.05
N THR A 214 2.41 1.92 -19.55
CA THR A 214 3.31 2.72 -20.38
C THR A 214 4.48 1.86 -20.85
N VAL A 215 4.74 1.87 -22.16
CA VAL A 215 5.91 1.17 -22.75
C VAL A 215 7.14 2.08 -22.80
N ASN A 216 6.92 3.40 -22.81
CA ASN A 216 7.99 4.40 -22.80
C ASN A 216 8.70 4.43 -21.44
N LYS A 217 9.88 3.81 -21.41
CA LYS A 217 10.74 3.70 -20.21
C LYS A 217 11.26 5.05 -19.71
N LEU A 218 11.59 5.97 -20.61
CA LEU A 218 12.03 7.31 -20.24
C LEU A 218 10.91 8.06 -19.49
N LYS A 219 9.67 7.97 -19.98
CA LYS A 219 8.52 8.56 -19.28
C LYS A 219 8.35 7.97 -17.87
N ILE A 220 8.50 6.67 -17.72
CA ILE A 220 8.41 6.01 -16.41
C ILE A 220 9.51 6.52 -15.47
N PHE A 221 10.73 6.62 -15.97
CA PHE A 221 11.87 7.14 -15.20
C PHE A 221 11.65 8.60 -14.77
N ILE A 222 11.23 9.48 -15.69
CA ILE A 222 10.92 10.89 -15.40
C ILE A 222 9.81 10.99 -14.35
N VAL A 223 8.70 10.27 -14.52
CA VAL A 223 7.61 10.29 -13.51
C VAL A 223 8.10 9.73 -12.18
N GLY A 224 8.91 8.69 -12.16
CA GLY A 224 9.50 8.14 -10.93
C GLY A 224 10.37 9.16 -10.19
N ILE A 225 11.27 9.84 -10.91
CA ILE A 225 12.13 10.90 -10.34
C ILE A 225 11.29 12.06 -9.83
N CYS A 226 10.29 12.53 -10.56
CA CYS A 226 9.43 13.63 -10.13
C CYS A 226 8.50 13.23 -8.97
N ALA A 227 8.06 11.97 -8.94
CA ALA A 227 7.17 11.46 -7.89
C ALA A 227 7.87 11.41 -6.53
N PHE A 228 9.20 11.20 -6.51
CA PHE A 228 9.98 11.21 -5.29
C PHE A 228 9.81 12.54 -4.53
N PRO A 229 10.30 13.72 -4.97
CA PRO A 229 10.18 14.97 -4.22
C PRO A 229 8.72 15.38 -3.97
N LEU A 230 7.79 15.10 -4.90
CA LEU A 230 6.36 15.33 -4.67
C LEU A 230 5.82 14.52 -3.50
N PHE A 231 6.23 13.26 -3.36
CA PHE A 231 5.90 12.42 -2.22
C PHE A 231 6.48 13.00 -0.92
N PHE A 232 7.74 13.45 -0.91
CA PHE A 232 8.34 14.10 0.28
C PHE A 232 7.52 15.31 0.73
N ILE A 233 7.24 16.22 -0.21
CA ILE A 233 6.50 17.44 0.06
C ILE A 233 5.09 17.11 0.58
N SER A 234 4.41 16.15 -0.05
CA SER A 234 3.07 15.71 0.37
C SER A 234 3.07 15.11 1.77
N MET A 235 4.05 14.26 2.10
CA MET A 235 4.17 13.65 3.43
C MET A 235 4.47 14.69 4.51
N PHE A 236 5.32 15.67 4.21
CA PHE A 236 5.61 16.79 5.11
C PHE A 236 4.35 17.60 5.41
N PHE A 237 3.64 18.08 4.38
CA PHE A 237 2.43 18.90 4.58
C PHE A 237 1.31 18.12 5.25
N MET A 238 1.12 16.85 4.90
CA MET A 238 0.15 15.99 5.59
C MET A 238 0.51 15.83 7.07
N GLY A 239 1.78 15.61 7.41
CA GLY A 239 2.25 15.55 8.80
C GLY A 239 2.02 16.87 9.55
N TYR A 240 2.30 18.00 8.88
CA TYR A 240 2.11 19.35 9.43
C TYR A 240 0.63 19.62 9.72
N PHE A 241 -0.25 19.52 8.72
CA PHE A 241 -1.68 19.82 8.89
C PHE A 241 -2.37 18.86 9.87
N ARG A 242 -1.95 17.58 9.88
CA ARG A 242 -2.41 16.61 10.87
C ARG A 242 -2.07 17.01 12.31
N THR A 243 -0.93 17.66 12.53
CA THR A 243 -0.42 17.99 13.87
C THR A 243 -0.86 19.37 14.34
N PHE A 244 -0.90 20.36 13.45
CA PHE A 244 -1.11 21.76 13.81
C PHE A 244 -2.40 22.37 13.22
N GLY A 245 -3.10 21.67 12.33
CA GLY A 245 -4.23 22.24 11.60
C GLY A 245 -3.82 23.21 10.50
N LEU A 246 -4.81 23.82 9.86
CA LEU A 246 -4.63 24.81 8.81
C LEU A 246 -4.46 26.24 9.37
N HIS A 247 -5.04 26.52 10.53
CA HIS A 247 -4.98 27.85 11.14
C HIS A 247 -3.53 28.26 11.51
N GLU A 248 -2.77 27.32 12.06
CA GLU A 248 -1.36 27.53 12.45
C GLU A 248 -0.38 27.36 11.27
N PHE A 249 -0.85 27.45 10.01
CA PHE A 249 0.04 27.33 8.87
C PHE A 249 0.96 28.55 8.74
N ASN A 250 2.25 28.36 9.02
CA ASN A 250 3.24 29.41 8.95
C ASN A 250 4.38 29.04 8.00
N VAL A 251 4.50 29.78 6.89
CA VAL A 251 5.54 29.58 5.87
C VAL A 251 6.95 29.76 6.46
N ALA A 252 7.14 30.70 7.40
CA ALA A 252 8.43 30.88 8.07
C ALA A 252 8.80 29.67 8.94
N SER A 253 7.83 29.04 9.61
CA SER A 253 8.06 27.78 10.34
C SER A 253 8.48 26.65 9.39
N VAL A 254 7.80 26.52 8.24
CA VAL A 254 8.16 25.52 7.21
C VAL A 254 9.57 25.76 6.67
N LEU A 255 9.93 27.01 6.35
CA LEU A 255 11.28 27.38 5.91
C LEU A 255 12.34 27.13 6.99
N SER A 256 12.01 27.37 8.26
CA SER A 256 12.88 27.06 9.39
C SER A 256 13.17 25.56 9.50
N TYR A 257 12.15 24.70 9.35
CA TYR A 257 12.32 23.25 9.32
C TYR A 257 13.21 22.77 8.15
N LEU A 258 13.08 23.41 6.99
CA LEU A 258 13.92 23.12 5.82
C LEU A 258 15.37 23.57 6.01
N LYS A 259 15.59 24.78 6.57
CA LYS A 259 16.94 25.34 6.78
C LYS A 259 17.72 24.65 7.90
N ASN A 260 17.04 24.30 9.00
CA ASN A 260 17.69 23.79 10.22
C ASN A 260 17.93 22.27 10.20
N GLY A 261 17.89 21.61 9.04
CA GLY A 261 18.22 20.19 8.89
C GLY A 261 17.21 19.18 9.45
N LYS A 262 16.19 19.64 10.19
CA LYS A 262 15.13 18.78 10.78
C LYS A 262 14.14 18.21 9.76
N PHE A 263 14.26 18.60 8.49
CA PHE A 263 13.43 18.07 7.41
C PHE A 263 13.54 16.56 7.26
N MET A 264 14.76 16.01 7.34
CA MET A 264 14.97 14.55 7.21
C MET A 264 14.34 13.78 8.37
N ASP A 265 14.41 14.30 9.60
CA ASP A 265 13.76 13.71 10.77
C ASP A 265 12.22 13.70 10.62
N ILE A 266 11.63 14.78 10.11
CA ILE A 266 10.18 14.87 9.85
C ILE A 266 9.76 13.92 8.71
N PHE A 267 10.56 13.85 7.65
CA PHE A 267 10.27 12.94 6.54
C PHE A 267 10.29 11.48 7.01
N ILE A 268 11.38 11.09 7.66
CA ILE A 268 11.61 9.72 8.10
C ILE A 268 10.55 9.30 9.15
N SER A 269 10.18 10.20 10.07
CA SER A 269 9.13 9.92 11.07
C SER A 269 7.73 9.74 10.48
N ASN A 270 7.42 10.36 9.33
CA ASN A 270 6.10 10.24 8.71
C ASN A 270 5.95 9.03 7.75
N THR A 271 7.05 8.42 7.30
CA THR A 271 7.03 7.29 6.34
C THR A 271 6.96 5.91 6.99
N ASP A 272 7.11 5.82 8.30
CA ASP A 272 7.27 4.59 9.12
C ASP A 272 8.40 3.65 8.69
N PHE A 273 9.13 3.95 7.61
CA PHE A 273 10.29 3.18 7.19
C PHE A 273 11.41 3.20 8.24
N ALA A 274 11.60 4.33 8.95
CA ALA A 274 12.48 4.36 10.11
C ALA A 274 11.99 3.55 11.28
N ALA A 275 10.68 3.57 11.57
CA ALA A 275 10.13 2.77 12.66
C ALA A 275 10.46 1.30 12.40
N SER A 276 10.19 0.81 11.19
CA SER A 276 10.52 -0.56 10.77
C SER A 276 11.99 -0.90 10.95
N TYR A 277 12.89 -0.03 10.48
CA TYR A 277 14.32 -0.28 10.60
C TYR A 277 14.83 -0.17 12.04
N LYS A 278 14.38 0.85 12.80
CA LYS A 278 14.76 1.09 14.20
C LYS A 278 14.33 -0.07 15.09
N TYR A 279 13.08 -0.53 14.98
CA TYR A 279 12.59 -1.62 15.83
C TYR A 279 13.18 -2.96 15.42
N LEU A 280 13.53 -3.16 14.14
CA LEU A 280 14.33 -4.33 13.75
C LEU A 280 15.73 -4.30 14.38
N ALA A 281 16.40 -3.16 14.38
CA ALA A 281 17.70 -3.00 15.04
C ALA A 281 17.59 -3.28 16.55
N ALA A 282 16.58 -2.72 17.21
CA ALA A 282 16.32 -2.96 18.62
C ALA A 282 16.02 -4.44 18.90
N GLN A 283 15.23 -5.10 18.04
CA GLN A 283 14.90 -6.52 18.16
C GLN A 283 16.14 -7.41 18.07
N ILE A 284 17.00 -7.17 17.08
CA ILE A 284 18.24 -7.96 16.91
C ILE A 284 19.16 -7.76 18.12
N ASN A 285 19.23 -6.54 18.65
CA ASN A 285 20.04 -6.25 19.83
C ASN A 285 19.50 -6.88 21.12
N HIS A 286 18.21 -7.26 21.16
CA HIS A 286 17.58 -7.89 22.33
C HIS A 286 17.62 -9.44 22.29
N GLU A 287 18.21 -10.04 21.25
CA GLU A 287 18.49 -11.47 20.97
C GLU A 287 17.38 -12.54 21.20
N ASP A 288 16.39 -12.32 22.09
CA ASP A 288 15.41 -13.31 22.57
C ASP A 288 13.94 -12.91 22.32
N ILE A 289 13.66 -12.09 21.31
CA ILE A 289 12.27 -11.74 20.97
C ILE A 289 11.68 -12.79 20.03
N PHE A 290 11.12 -13.83 20.64
CA PHE A 290 10.27 -14.82 19.98
C PHE A 290 8.80 -14.57 20.27
N VAL A 291 7.97 -14.70 19.25
CA VAL A 291 6.50 -14.55 19.31
C VAL A 291 5.82 -15.66 18.54
N GLY A 292 4.55 -15.96 18.86
CA GLY A 292 3.85 -17.07 18.23
C GLY A 292 3.49 -16.75 16.77
N PRO A 293 3.61 -17.72 15.83
CA PRO A 293 3.21 -17.49 14.43
C PRO A 293 1.70 -17.28 14.25
N LEU A 294 0.90 -17.57 15.29
CA LEU A 294 -0.55 -17.40 15.26
C LEU A 294 -0.99 -15.96 15.00
N GLY A 295 -0.16 -14.97 15.32
CA GLY A 295 -0.46 -13.57 15.01
C GLY A 295 -0.57 -13.27 13.50
N TYR A 296 0.03 -14.09 12.62
CA TYR A 296 -0.19 -14.01 11.16
C TYR A 296 -1.62 -14.34 10.75
N PHE A 297 -2.31 -15.16 11.56
CA PHE A 297 -3.66 -15.64 11.28
C PHE A 297 -4.74 -14.82 12.00
N LYS A 298 -4.39 -13.65 12.56
CA LYS A 298 -5.32 -12.82 13.33
C LYS A 298 -6.63 -12.51 12.61
N LEU A 299 -6.59 -12.35 11.28
CA LEU A 299 -7.79 -12.21 10.44
C LEU A 299 -8.85 -13.30 10.70
N LEU A 300 -8.43 -14.56 10.90
CA LEU A 300 -9.32 -15.70 11.17
C LEU A 300 -9.98 -15.60 12.56
N PHE A 301 -9.33 -14.91 13.50
CA PHE A 301 -9.76 -14.78 14.89
C PHE A 301 -10.35 -13.40 15.21
N THR A 302 -10.40 -12.47 14.26
CA THR A 302 -10.88 -11.09 14.47
C THR A 302 -12.32 -11.05 14.99
N PHE A 303 -13.18 -11.95 14.49
CA PHE A 303 -14.60 -12.02 14.86
C PHE A 303 -14.86 -12.52 16.29
N ILE A 304 -13.86 -13.13 16.94
CA ILE A 304 -13.99 -13.63 18.31
C ILE A 304 -13.62 -12.49 19.26
N PRO A 305 -14.56 -11.91 20.04
CA PRO A 305 -14.24 -10.81 20.95
C PRO A 305 -13.31 -11.28 22.08
N ARG A 306 -12.53 -10.34 22.63
CA ARG A 306 -11.62 -10.58 23.76
C ARG A 306 -12.36 -11.02 25.04
N SER A 307 -13.65 -10.72 25.16
CA SER A 307 -14.50 -11.22 26.25
C SER A 307 -14.73 -12.74 26.20
N ILE A 308 -14.64 -13.36 25.02
CA ILE A 308 -14.79 -14.82 24.83
C ILE A 308 -13.42 -15.50 24.81
N TRP A 309 -12.40 -14.85 24.23
CA TRP A 309 -11.02 -15.34 24.23
C TRP A 309 -10.06 -14.21 24.63
N SER A 310 -9.84 -14.07 25.94
CA SER A 310 -8.99 -13.02 26.53
C SER A 310 -7.58 -13.05 25.95
N ASP A 311 -7.02 -14.26 25.82
CA ASP A 311 -5.62 -14.49 25.45
C ASP A 311 -5.43 -14.73 23.95
N LYS A 312 -6.38 -14.28 23.13
CA LYS A 312 -6.29 -14.34 21.66
C LYS A 312 -4.94 -13.78 21.17
N PRO A 313 -4.28 -14.37 20.17
CA PRO A 313 -3.05 -13.82 19.62
C PRO A 313 -3.19 -12.35 19.20
N GLN A 314 -2.18 -11.54 19.49
CA GLN A 314 -2.11 -10.17 19.00
C GLN A 314 -1.48 -10.15 17.59
N TYR A 315 -1.33 -8.94 17.02
CA TYR A 315 -0.52 -8.84 15.81
C TYR A 315 0.92 -9.17 16.19
N ILE A 316 1.66 -9.90 15.34
CA ILE A 316 3.08 -10.20 15.59
C ILE A 316 3.85 -8.91 15.87
N SER A 317 3.54 -7.86 15.11
CA SER A 317 4.05 -6.51 15.32
C SER A 317 3.86 -5.99 16.74
N VAL A 318 2.63 -6.06 17.25
CA VAL A 318 2.29 -5.62 18.61
C VAL A 318 2.93 -6.52 19.67
N GLU A 319 3.04 -7.83 19.44
CA GLU A 319 3.72 -8.73 20.38
C GLU A 319 5.22 -8.42 20.46
N VAL A 320 5.89 -8.17 19.32
CA VAL A 320 7.29 -7.73 19.28
C VAL A 320 7.44 -6.38 19.98
N LEU A 321 6.60 -5.39 19.64
CA LEU A 321 6.66 -4.06 20.26
C LEU A 321 6.34 -4.08 21.74
N SER A 322 5.47 -4.96 22.22
CA SER A 322 5.13 -5.03 23.65
C SER A 322 6.33 -5.40 24.52
N LYS A 323 7.31 -6.11 23.93
CA LYS A 323 8.59 -6.45 24.56
C LYS A 323 9.63 -5.33 24.41
N LEU A 324 9.63 -4.62 23.28
CA LEU A 324 10.62 -3.55 23.00
C LEU A 324 10.25 -2.20 23.63
N GLU A 325 8.99 -1.81 23.54
CA GLU A 325 8.48 -0.47 23.78
C GLU A 325 7.04 -0.52 24.34
N PRO A 326 6.84 -1.08 25.56
CA PRO A 326 5.52 -1.32 26.13
C PRO A 326 4.66 -0.04 26.26
N LEU A 327 5.30 1.10 26.57
CA LEU A 327 4.63 2.40 26.67
C LEU A 327 3.99 2.80 25.33
N LYS A 328 4.70 2.64 24.21
CA LYS A 328 4.15 2.99 22.89
C LYS A 328 3.00 2.09 22.48
N VAL A 329 3.05 0.81 22.83
CA VAL A 329 1.93 -0.11 22.59
C VAL A 329 0.71 0.32 23.38
N SER A 330 0.88 0.75 24.63
CA SER A 330 -0.22 1.28 25.45
C SER A 330 -0.85 2.56 24.86
N GLU A 331 -0.08 3.33 24.09
CA GLU A 331 -0.54 4.51 23.34
C GLU A 331 -1.16 4.15 21.96
N GLY A 332 -1.32 2.86 21.64
CA GLY A 332 -1.94 2.40 20.40
C GLY A 332 -0.99 2.27 19.20
N PHE A 333 0.32 2.28 19.43
CA PHE A 333 1.31 2.12 18.36
C PHE A 333 1.44 0.64 17.91
N SER A 334 1.30 0.38 16.60
CA SER A 334 1.31 -0.99 16.04
C SER A 334 2.42 -1.29 15.03
N ALA A 335 3.24 -0.29 14.64
CA ALA A 335 4.24 -0.46 13.59
C ALA A 335 5.56 -1.02 14.12
N ALA A 336 5.87 -2.29 13.84
CA ALA A 336 7.01 -2.98 14.46
C ALA A 336 8.23 -3.06 13.54
N SER A 337 8.94 -4.20 13.57
CA SER A 337 10.26 -4.45 12.99
C SER A 337 10.25 -4.81 11.50
N GLY A 338 9.23 -4.39 10.75
CA GLY A 338 9.07 -4.77 9.35
C GLY A 338 8.74 -6.24 9.15
N TYR A 339 8.44 -6.65 7.91
CA TYR A 339 8.13 -8.06 7.64
C TYR A 339 9.31 -9.01 7.96
N ILE A 340 10.55 -8.54 7.84
CA ILE A 340 11.75 -9.34 8.17
C ILE A 340 11.79 -9.59 9.67
N GLY A 341 11.58 -8.56 10.49
CA GLY A 341 11.58 -8.69 11.93
C GLY A 341 10.42 -9.51 12.46
N GLU A 342 9.22 -9.35 11.90
CA GLU A 342 8.06 -10.21 12.20
C GLU A 342 8.35 -11.68 11.87
N ALA A 343 8.88 -11.95 10.68
CA ALA A 343 9.17 -13.32 10.23
C ALA A 343 10.27 -13.96 11.07
N HIS A 344 11.29 -13.17 11.42
CA HIS A 344 12.37 -13.59 12.31
C HIS A 344 11.87 -13.86 13.74
N ALA A 345 11.04 -12.98 14.31
CA ALA A 345 10.48 -13.17 15.65
C ALA A 345 9.59 -14.41 15.73
N ALA A 346 8.84 -14.69 14.66
CA ALA A 346 7.88 -15.78 14.65
C ALA A 346 8.50 -17.17 14.43
N LEU A 347 9.48 -17.26 13.52
CA LEU A 347 9.99 -18.54 13.00
C LEU A 347 11.51 -18.51 12.73
N GLY A 348 12.23 -17.53 13.24
CA GLY A 348 13.67 -17.34 13.00
C GLY A 348 14.00 -17.10 11.53
N ILE A 349 15.21 -17.47 11.14
CA ILE A 349 15.69 -17.36 9.74
C ILE A 349 14.79 -18.14 8.77
N GLY A 350 14.26 -19.29 9.21
CA GLY A 350 13.30 -20.08 8.43
C GLY A 350 12.04 -19.29 8.08
N GLY A 351 11.54 -18.47 9.01
CA GLY A 351 10.45 -17.53 8.78
C GLY A 351 10.73 -16.54 7.66
N ILE A 352 11.91 -15.90 7.68
CA ILE A 352 12.34 -14.95 6.65
C ILE A 352 12.28 -15.62 5.27
N VAL A 353 12.86 -16.82 5.14
CA VAL A 353 12.85 -17.58 3.89
C VAL A 353 11.43 -17.88 3.42
N ILE A 354 10.56 -18.39 4.30
CA ILE A 354 9.18 -18.77 3.98
C ILE A 354 8.36 -17.55 3.55
N ILE A 355 8.36 -16.48 4.34
CA ILE A 355 7.54 -15.28 4.08
C ILE A 355 8.02 -14.55 2.82
N SER A 356 9.34 -14.37 2.64
CA SER A 356 9.88 -13.78 1.42
C SER A 356 9.58 -14.63 0.19
N SER A 357 9.63 -15.96 0.32
CA SER A 357 9.24 -16.89 -0.74
C SER A 357 7.78 -16.73 -1.13
N ILE A 358 6.85 -16.71 -0.16
CA ILE A 358 5.42 -16.50 -0.40
C ILE A 358 5.19 -15.20 -1.18
N TRP A 359 5.85 -14.10 -0.79
CA TRP A 359 5.77 -12.84 -1.53
C TRP A 359 6.31 -12.94 -2.95
N GLY A 360 7.46 -13.61 -3.16
CA GLY A 360 8.03 -13.84 -4.48
C GLY A 360 7.08 -14.63 -5.39
N LEU A 361 6.47 -15.69 -4.86
CA LEU A 361 5.46 -16.50 -5.55
C LEU A 361 4.22 -15.64 -5.90
N LEU A 362 3.64 -14.93 -4.93
CA LEU A 362 2.43 -14.12 -5.12
C LEU A 362 2.64 -13.01 -6.16
N CYS A 363 3.71 -12.21 -6.02
CA CYS A 363 4.03 -11.16 -6.98
C CYS A 363 4.26 -11.74 -8.39
N GLY A 364 4.98 -12.86 -8.50
CA GLY A 364 5.26 -13.50 -9.79
C GLY A 364 3.99 -13.98 -10.51
N ILE A 365 3.07 -14.62 -9.78
CA ILE A 365 1.78 -15.10 -10.31
C ILE A 365 0.92 -13.92 -10.78
N LEU A 366 0.78 -12.90 -9.93
CA LEU A 366 -0.08 -11.75 -10.20
C LEU A 366 0.45 -10.90 -11.35
N ASP A 367 1.76 -10.63 -11.39
CA ASP A 367 2.41 -9.87 -12.46
C ASP A 367 2.24 -10.55 -13.81
N LYS A 368 2.46 -11.88 -13.85
CA LYS A 368 2.28 -12.66 -15.07
C LYS A 368 0.85 -12.59 -15.58
N LYS A 369 -0.13 -12.78 -14.69
CA LYS A 369 -1.55 -12.68 -15.01
C LYS A 369 -1.89 -11.28 -15.53
N TYR A 370 -1.39 -10.24 -14.89
CA TYR A 370 -1.60 -8.86 -15.31
C TYR A 370 -1.02 -8.57 -16.69
N HIS A 371 0.23 -8.95 -16.95
CA HIS A 371 0.85 -8.76 -18.26
C HIS A 371 0.18 -9.57 -19.37
N TYR A 372 -0.32 -10.77 -19.08
CA TYR A 372 -1.12 -11.55 -20.01
C TYR A 372 -2.40 -10.80 -20.42
N ILE A 373 -3.12 -10.22 -19.45
CA ILE A 373 -4.32 -9.41 -19.69
C ILE A 373 -3.98 -8.18 -20.56
N LEU A 374 -2.88 -7.49 -20.28
CA LEU A 374 -2.44 -6.34 -21.07
C LEU A 374 -2.12 -6.70 -22.53
N ASN A 375 -1.38 -7.79 -22.75
CA ASN A 375 -1.05 -8.27 -24.09
C ASN A 375 -2.30 -8.69 -24.88
N ARG A 376 -3.22 -9.44 -24.25
CA ARG A 376 -4.49 -9.82 -24.89
C ARG A 376 -5.36 -8.62 -25.25
N ARG A 377 -5.46 -7.63 -24.37
CA ARG A 377 -6.19 -6.38 -24.64
C ARG A 377 -5.62 -5.67 -25.88
N LYS A 378 -4.29 -5.63 -26.03
CA LYS A 378 -3.63 -5.07 -27.21
C LYS A 378 -3.99 -5.87 -28.48
N ASN A 379 -3.97 -7.20 -28.42
CA ASN A 379 -4.31 -8.03 -29.57
C ASN A 379 -5.78 -7.87 -30.00
N ILE A 380 -6.71 -7.78 -29.04
CA ILE A 380 -8.14 -7.53 -29.34
C ILE A 380 -8.32 -6.18 -30.03
N GLN A 381 -7.64 -5.14 -29.57
CA GLN A 381 -7.68 -3.81 -30.21
C GLN A 381 -7.15 -3.84 -31.65
N VAL A 382 -6.06 -4.57 -31.90
CA VAL A 382 -5.50 -4.74 -33.25
C VAL A 382 -6.48 -5.46 -34.18
N LEU A 383 -7.26 -6.39 -33.64
CA LEU A 383 -8.29 -7.14 -34.38
C LEU A 383 -9.63 -6.37 -34.51
N GLY A 384 -9.67 -5.08 -34.18
CA GLY A 384 -10.88 -4.26 -34.29
C GLY A 384 -11.92 -4.48 -33.18
N GLY A 385 -11.63 -5.33 -32.19
CA GLY A 385 -12.50 -5.57 -31.06
C GLY A 385 -12.50 -4.40 -30.05
N LYS A 386 -13.61 -4.23 -29.34
CA LYS A 386 -13.72 -3.19 -28.31
C LYS A 386 -12.80 -3.52 -27.12
N PRO A 387 -11.89 -2.62 -26.70
CA PRO A 387 -11.09 -2.85 -25.52
C PRO A 387 -11.93 -2.81 -24.24
N PHE A 388 -11.70 -3.76 -23.33
CA PHE A 388 -12.27 -3.73 -21.98
C PHE A 388 -11.65 -2.61 -21.14
N GLY A 389 -12.49 -1.86 -20.42
CA GLY A 389 -12.08 -0.84 -19.45
C GLY A 389 -11.40 -1.41 -18.20
N PHE A 390 -11.29 -0.60 -17.15
CA PHE A 390 -10.68 -1.00 -15.87
C PHE A 390 -11.46 -2.16 -15.23
N THR A 391 -10.76 -3.19 -14.79
CA THR A 391 -11.36 -4.45 -14.31
C THR A 391 -11.22 -4.65 -12.81
N LEU A 392 -12.06 -5.52 -12.25
CA LEU A 392 -11.98 -5.91 -10.84
C LEU A 392 -10.66 -6.59 -10.48
N PHE A 393 -10.05 -7.33 -11.41
CA PHE A 393 -8.70 -7.87 -11.20
C PHE A 393 -7.66 -6.75 -11.09
N GLU A 394 -7.71 -5.75 -11.97
CA GLU A 394 -6.80 -4.60 -11.91
C GLU A 394 -6.98 -3.82 -10.58
N PHE A 395 -8.21 -3.70 -10.09
CA PHE A 395 -8.48 -3.15 -8.75
C PHE A 395 -7.76 -3.93 -7.64
N TYR A 396 -7.97 -5.25 -7.55
CA TYR A 396 -7.30 -6.07 -6.52
C TYR A 396 -5.78 -6.06 -6.66
N TYR A 397 -5.28 -6.10 -7.89
CA TYR A 397 -3.85 -6.06 -8.19
C TYR A 397 -3.21 -4.76 -7.68
N LEU A 398 -3.80 -3.60 -7.97
CA LEU A 398 -3.30 -2.31 -7.50
C LEU A 398 -3.29 -2.20 -5.97
N TYR A 399 -4.39 -2.59 -5.32
CA TYR A 399 -4.51 -2.45 -3.87
C TYR A 399 -3.76 -3.53 -3.09
N THR A 400 -3.43 -4.66 -3.72
CA THR A 400 -2.43 -5.60 -3.18
C THR A 400 -1.07 -4.91 -3.05
N ALA A 401 -0.69 -4.11 -4.05
CA ALA A 401 0.52 -3.30 -3.99
C ALA A 401 0.42 -2.27 -2.86
N MET A 402 -0.60 -1.41 -2.91
CA MET A 402 -0.63 -0.21 -2.08
C MET A 402 -0.84 -0.52 -0.61
N LEU A 403 -1.72 -1.47 -0.30
CA LEU A 403 -2.08 -1.79 1.09
C LEU A 403 -1.28 -2.98 1.60
N LEU A 404 -1.36 -4.13 0.92
CA LEU A 404 -0.77 -5.35 1.47
C LEU A 404 0.76 -5.30 1.44
N ILE A 405 1.40 -4.92 0.32
CA ILE A 405 2.87 -4.85 0.25
C ILE A 405 3.40 -3.75 1.18
N THR A 406 2.85 -2.53 1.14
CA THR A 406 3.36 -1.41 1.94
C THR A 406 3.21 -1.65 3.44
N GLU A 407 2.02 -2.05 3.91
CA GLU A 407 1.80 -2.27 5.35
C GLU A 407 2.53 -3.51 5.86
N SER A 408 2.68 -4.56 5.04
CA SER A 408 3.49 -5.72 5.45
C SER A 408 4.95 -5.34 5.64
N HIS A 409 5.51 -4.53 4.74
CA HIS A 409 6.90 -4.08 4.87
C HIS A 409 7.13 -3.20 6.09
N ARG A 410 6.09 -2.48 6.54
CA ARG A 410 6.11 -1.70 7.77
C ARG A 410 6.16 -2.58 9.04
N GLY A 411 5.80 -3.86 8.94
CA GLY A 411 5.71 -4.77 10.07
C GLY A 411 4.38 -4.60 10.78
N ASP A 412 3.31 -4.76 10.00
CA ASP A 412 1.94 -4.89 10.52
C ASP A 412 1.12 -5.83 9.61
N PHE A 413 1.67 -7.00 9.27
CA PHE A 413 1.03 -7.92 8.32
C PHE A 413 -0.38 -8.33 8.78
N GLY A 414 -0.53 -8.58 10.09
CA GLY A 414 -1.81 -8.95 10.68
C GLY A 414 -2.87 -7.87 10.48
N ALA A 415 -2.59 -6.60 10.77
CA ALA A 415 -3.53 -5.53 10.49
C ALA A 415 -3.71 -5.31 8.99
N ALA A 416 -2.64 -5.39 8.19
CA ALA A 416 -2.70 -5.28 6.74
C ALA A 416 -3.67 -6.29 6.12
N SER A 417 -3.69 -7.52 6.62
CA SER A 417 -4.62 -8.56 6.14
C SER A 417 -6.09 -8.25 6.45
N ILE A 418 -6.37 -7.71 7.64
CA ILE A 418 -7.71 -7.26 8.04
C ILE A 418 -8.14 -6.07 7.19
N HIS A 419 -7.29 -5.07 7.08
CA HIS A 419 -7.53 -3.90 6.22
C HIS A 419 -7.71 -4.32 4.77
N PHE A 420 -6.95 -5.29 4.26
CA PHE A 420 -7.16 -5.77 2.90
C PHE A 420 -8.55 -6.41 2.70
N VAL A 421 -9.00 -7.25 3.64
CA VAL A 421 -10.31 -7.89 3.54
C VAL A 421 -11.45 -6.88 3.71
N LEU A 422 -11.41 -6.10 4.79
CA LEU A 422 -12.46 -5.13 5.08
C LEU A 422 -12.44 -3.99 4.06
N GLU A 423 -11.28 -3.42 3.76
CA GLU A 423 -11.21 -2.19 2.99
C GLU A 423 -11.23 -2.43 1.47
N ILE A 424 -10.62 -3.53 1.00
CA ILE A 424 -10.43 -3.78 -0.43
C ILE A 424 -11.34 -4.90 -0.93
N VAL A 425 -11.40 -6.04 -0.24
CA VAL A 425 -12.24 -7.16 -0.67
C VAL A 425 -13.71 -6.78 -0.62
N LEU A 426 -14.17 -6.15 0.48
CA LEU A 426 -15.56 -5.72 0.61
C LEU A 426 -15.98 -4.72 -0.48
N ILE A 427 -15.19 -3.68 -0.72
CA ILE A 427 -15.47 -2.71 -1.80
C ILE A 427 -15.44 -3.38 -3.17
N GLY A 428 -14.50 -4.28 -3.41
CA GLY A 428 -14.47 -5.06 -4.65
C GLY A 428 -15.73 -5.90 -4.84
N LEU A 429 -16.28 -6.50 -3.77
CA LEU A 429 -17.55 -7.21 -3.82
C LEU A 429 -18.72 -6.27 -4.11
N ILE A 430 -18.81 -5.11 -3.44
CA ILE A 430 -19.85 -4.10 -3.69
C ILE A 430 -19.80 -3.62 -5.14
N ILE A 431 -18.60 -3.32 -5.66
CA ILE A 431 -18.39 -2.94 -7.06
C ILE A 431 -18.82 -4.08 -7.98
N LYS A 432 -18.49 -5.33 -7.66
CA LYS A 432 -18.86 -6.51 -8.46
C LYS A 432 -20.37 -6.69 -8.54
N PHE A 433 -21.10 -6.59 -7.43
CA PHE A 433 -22.56 -6.66 -7.42
C PHE A 433 -23.21 -5.50 -8.17
N SER A 434 -22.59 -4.32 -8.09
CA SER A 434 -23.04 -3.14 -8.82
C SER A 434 -22.67 -3.20 -10.31
N SER A 435 -21.81 -4.10 -10.78
CA SER A 435 -21.32 -4.14 -12.16
C SER A 435 -22.06 -5.17 -13.01
N LYS A 436 -22.39 -4.82 -14.26
CA LYS A 436 -22.96 -5.79 -15.21
C LYS A 436 -21.88 -6.82 -15.60
N ARG A 437 -22.22 -8.11 -15.54
CA ARG A 437 -21.32 -9.22 -15.89
C ARG A 437 -21.16 -9.28 -17.41
N LEU A 438 -20.03 -8.82 -17.95
CA LEU A 438 -19.69 -9.03 -19.36
C LEU A 438 -19.03 -10.41 -19.51
N THR A 439 -19.70 -11.34 -20.20
CA THR A 439 -19.16 -12.67 -20.45
C THR A 439 -18.57 -12.70 -21.87
N LEU A 440 -17.26 -12.82 -21.98
CA LEU A 440 -16.45 -12.78 -23.21
C LEU A 440 -16.69 -13.95 -24.20
N LYS A 441 -17.79 -14.70 -24.07
CA LYS A 441 -17.98 -15.95 -24.80
C LYS A 441 -18.38 -15.80 -26.27
N ASN A 442 -18.82 -14.61 -26.73
CA ASN A 442 -19.55 -14.49 -28.00
C ASN A 442 -18.86 -13.71 -29.14
N GLU A 443 -17.71 -13.06 -28.94
CA GLU A 443 -17.10 -12.25 -30.03
C GLU A 443 -16.04 -13.00 -30.84
N ILE A 444 -15.33 -13.98 -30.26
CA ILE A 444 -14.28 -14.72 -30.97
C ILE A 444 -14.86 -15.83 -31.86
N SER A 445 -16.03 -16.39 -31.52
CA SER A 445 -16.73 -17.36 -32.39
C SER A 445 -17.19 -16.70 -33.69
N ASN A 446 -17.63 -15.45 -33.65
CA ASN A 446 -18.13 -14.74 -34.83
C ASN A 446 -17.01 -14.31 -35.78
N HIS A 447 -15.80 -14.03 -35.29
CA HIS A 447 -14.66 -13.72 -36.17
C HIS A 447 -14.04 -14.94 -36.85
N ARG A 448 -14.12 -16.14 -36.26
CA ARG A 448 -13.67 -17.37 -36.95
C ARG A 448 -14.57 -17.76 -38.12
N THR A 449 -15.87 -17.44 -38.05
CA THR A 449 -16.82 -17.68 -39.16
C THR A 449 -16.71 -16.67 -40.31
N ILE A 450 -16.08 -15.51 -40.11
CA ILE A 450 -15.91 -14.49 -41.17
C ILE A 450 -14.64 -14.76 -42.01
N TYR A 451 -13.66 -15.48 -41.47
CA TYR A 451 -12.44 -15.88 -42.20
C TYR A 451 -12.43 -17.35 -42.66
N SER A 452 -13.57 -18.06 -42.51
CA SER A 452 -13.75 -19.42 -43.02
C SER A 452 -14.78 -19.49 -44.15
N LYS A 453 -15.03 -18.37 -44.84
CA LYS A 453 -15.80 -18.31 -46.08
C LYS A 453 -14.98 -17.62 -47.17
#